data_AF-I0SYN8-F1
#
_entry.id   AF-I0SYN8-F1
#
_cell.length_a   1.000
_cell.length_b   1.000
_cell.length_c   1.000
_cell.angle_alpha   90.00
_cell.angle_beta   90.00
_cell.angle_gamma   90.00
#
_symmetry.space_group_name_H-M   'P 1'
#
loop_
_entity.id
_entity.type
_entity.pdbx_description
1 polymer ?
#
loop_
_entity_poly.entity_id
_entity_poly.type
_entity_poly.pdbx_seq_one_letter_code
_entity_poly.pdbx_strand_id
1 'polypeptide(L)' 'MLITESMAEQVRVKRAVNRLTMKELAQKLGTTYSTLRQVEQGDYDAPRRIYQSVSEWLAEDY' A
#
# COMPACT_ATOMS: atom_id res chain seq x y z
N MET A 1 -11.76 5.46 -3.02
CA MET A 1 -11.93 4.66 -1.79
C MET A 1 -10.82 5.09 -0.85
N LEU A 2 -11.17 5.45 0.39
CA LEU A 2 -10.24 6.10 1.30
C LEU A 2 -9.26 5.10 1.92
N ILE A 3 -7.96 5.34 1.72
CA ILE A 3 -6.92 4.68 2.51
C ILE A 3 -6.76 5.46 3.81
N THR A 4 -7.16 4.85 4.91
CA THR A 4 -7.06 5.44 6.24
C THR A 4 -5.63 5.39 6.75
N GLU A 5 -5.32 6.20 7.77
CA GLU A 5 -4.01 6.19 8.43
C GLU A 5 -3.66 4.83 9.01
N SER A 6 -4.65 4.14 9.59
CA SER A 6 -4.49 2.78 10.13
C SER A 6 -4.10 1.78 9.04
N MET A 7 -4.74 1.84 7.87
CA MET A 7 -4.39 0.96 6.75
C MET A 7 -3.00 1.31 6.20
N ALA A 8 -2.66 2.60 6.12
CA ALA A 8 -1.33 3.06 5.72
C ALA A 8 -0.22 2.59 6.68
N GLU A 9 -0.49 2.55 7.98
CA GLU A 9 0.41 1.97 8.98
C GLU A 9 0.63 0.47 8.75
N GLN A 10 -0.44 -0.30 8.54
CA GLN A 10 -0.34 -1.73 8.22
C GLN A 10 0.51 -1.98 6.97
N VAL A 11 0.34 -1.15 5.93
CA VAL A 11 1.16 -1.23 4.70
C VAL A 11 2.64 -1.03 5.03
N ARG A 12 2.98 -0.01 5.81
CA ARG A 12 4.37 0.28 6.23
C ARG A 12 4.97 -0.87 7.03
N VAL A 13 4.23 -1.42 7.99
CA VAL A 13 4.67 -2.55 8.81
C VAL A 13 4.91 -3.79 7.95
N LYS A 14 3.93 -4.18 7.13
CA LYS A 14 4.05 -5.35 6.26
C LYS A 14 5.18 -5.19 5.25
N ARG A 15 5.38 -3.99 4.73
CA ARG A 15 6.50 -3.69 3.81
C ARG A 15 7.85 -3.89 4.51
N ALA A 16 7.98 -3.38 5.73
CA ALA A 16 9.20 -3.50 6.53
C ALA A 16 9.51 -4.96 6.89
N VAL A 17 8.50 -5.74 7.30
CA VAL A 17 8.65 -7.18 7.58
C VAL A 17 9.14 -7.93 6.35
N ASN A 18 8.58 -7.62 5.17
CA ASN A 18 8.98 -8.23 3.90
C ASN A 18 10.29 -7.66 3.30
N ARG A 19 10.93 -6.69 3.99
CA ARG A 19 12.17 -6.02 3.54
C ARG A 19 12.07 -5.42 2.13
N LEU A 20 10.88 -4.97 1.74
CA LEU A 20 10.65 -4.36 0.43
C LEU A 20 10.95 -2.87 0.47
N THR A 21 11.63 -2.38 -0.56
CA THR A 21 11.67 -0.96 -0.88
C THR A 21 10.28 -0.50 -1.36
N MET A 22 9.99 0.80 -1.24
CA MET A 22 8.76 1.36 -1.79
C MET A 22 8.67 1.16 -3.32
N LYS A 23 9.79 1.15 -4.05
CA LYS A 23 9.77 0.90 -5.50
C LYS A 23 9.33 -0.53 -5.81
N GLU A 24 9.83 -1.51 -5.06
CA GLU A 24 9.45 -2.92 -5.23
C GLU A 24 7.99 -3.16 -4.85
N LEU A 25 7.53 -2.60 -3.74
CA LEU A 25 6.12 -2.72 -3.37
C LEU A 25 5.20 -2.02 -4.39
N ALA A 26 5.60 -0.86 -4.92
CA ALA A 26 4.82 -0.18 -5.94
C ALA A 26 4.69 -1.03 -7.21
N GLN A 27 5.78 -1.67 -7.65
CA GLN A 27 5.73 -2.62 -8.77
C GLN A 27 4.84 -3.82 -8.47
N LYS A 28 4.94 -4.41 -7.27
CA LYS A 28 4.11 -5.55 -6.86
C LYS A 28 2.61 -5.20 -6.85
N LEU A 29 2.26 -3.99 -6.44
CA LEU A 29 0.88 -3.50 -6.42
C LEU A 29 0.42 -2.92 -7.79
N GLY A 30 1.27 -2.98 -8.82
CA GLY A 30 0.98 -2.41 -10.14
C GLY A 30 0.70 -0.91 -10.07
N THR A 31 1.48 -0.17 -9.29
CA THR A 31 1.35 1.28 -9.08
C THR A 31 2.69 1.99 -9.18
N THR A 32 2.67 3.31 -9.04
CA THR A 32 3.88 4.14 -9.08
C THR A 32 4.42 4.39 -7.66
N TYR A 33 5.70 4.71 -7.57
CA TYR A 33 6.33 5.10 -6.31
C TYR A 33 5.62 6.30 -5.65
N SER A 34 5.21 7.31 -6.43
CA SER A 34 4.50 8.49 -5.93
C SER A 34 3.13 8.13 -5.37
N THR A 35 2.39 7.25 -6.06
CA THR A 35 1.11 6.75 -5.55
C THR A 35 1.29 5.94 -4.27
N LEU A 36 2.29 5.04 -4.22
CA LEU A 36 2.56 4.29 -2.99
C LEU A 36 2.96 5.20 -1.84
N ARG A 37 3.67 6.30 -2.11
CA ARG A 37 3.99 7.30 -1.08
C ARG A 37 2.73 7.94 -0.49
N GLN A 38 1.70 8.21 -1.31
CA GLN A 38 0.41 8.70 -0.82
C GLN A 38 -0.34 7.61 -0.03
N VAL A 39 -0.29 6.36 -0.50
CA VAL A 39 -0.87 5.20 0.21
C VAL A 39 -0.26 5.05 1.61
N GLU A 40 1.07 5.11 1.74
CA GLU A 40 1.78 4.98 3.03
C GLU A 40 1.68 6.22 3.93
N GLN A 41 1.32 7.38 3.35
CA GLN A 41 1.02 8.59 4.11
C GLN A 41 -0.37 8.53 4.75
N GLY A 42 -1.32 7.82 4.13
CA GLY A 42 -2.72 7.78 4.56
C GLY A 42 -3.52 8.97 4.06
N ASP A 43 -4.79 9.02 4.45
CA ASP A 43 -5.78 10.01 4.02
C ASP A 43 -5.80 10.23 2.49
N TYR A 44 -5.67 9.14 1.76
CA TYR A 44 -5.57 9.15 0.30
C TYR A 44 -6.83 8.56 -0.31
N ASP A 45 -7.56 9.35 -1.10
CA ASP A 45 -8.66 8.85 -1.92
C ASP A 45 -8.12 8.10 -3.15
N ALA A 46 -7.87 6.81 -2.94
CA ALA A 46 -7.28 5.95 -3.94
C ALA A 46 -8.34 5.51 -4.98
N PRO A 47 -7.95 5.38 -6.27
CA PRO A 47 -8.76 4.69 -7.26
C PRO A 47 -9.08 3.27 -6.78
N ARG A 48 -10.29 2.78 -7.08
CA ARG A 48 -10.78 1.45 -6.63
C ARG A 48 -9.77 0.33 -6.88
N ARG A 49 -9.09 0.33 -8.03
CA ARG A 49 -8.06 -0.66 -8.38
C ARG A 49 -6.90 -0.67 -7.37
N ILE A 50 -6.38 0.50 -7.01
CA ILE A 50 -5.26 0.63 -6.07
C ILE A 50 -5.70 0.21 -4.68
N TYR A 51 -6.88 0.68 -4.23
CA TYR A 51 -7.43 0.29 -2.95
C TYR A 51 -7.58 -1.23 -2.84
N GLN A 52 -8.14 -1.86 -3.88
CA GLN A 52 -8.30 -3.31 -3.94
C GLN A 52 -6.95 -4.03 -3.88
N SER A 53 -5.97 -3.65 -4.71
CA SER A 53 -4.64 -4.28 -4.69
C SER A 53 -3.94 -4.12 -3.33
N VAL A 54 -4.06 -2.97 -2.68
CA VAL A 54 -3.52 -2.75 -1.33
C VAL A 54 -4.22 -3.63 -0.31
N SER A 55 -5.56 -3.70 -0.35
CA SER A 55 -6.36 -4.50 0.58
C SER A 55 -6.11 -6.00 0.42
N GLU A 56 -6.02 -6.49 -0.82
CA GLU A 56 -5.70 -7.88 -1.13
C GLU A 56 -4.29 -8.22 -0.65
N TRP A 57 -3.32 -7.37 -0.97
CA TRP A 57 -1.95 -7.57 -0.50
C TRP A 57 -1.83 -7.53 1.02
N LEU A 58 -2.63 -6.71 1.73
CA LEU A 58 -2.66 -6.73 3.19
C LEU A 58 -3.27 -8.02 3.74
N ALA A 59 -4.32 -8.54 3.10
CA ALA A 59 -5.03 -9.75 3.51
C ALA A 59 -4.27 -11.06 3.24
N GLU A 60 -3.29 -11.08 2.33
CA GLU A 60 -2.39 -12.23 2.15
C GLU A 60 -1.65 -12.56 3.46
N ASP A 61 -1.55 -13.82 3.87
CA ASP A 61 -0.69 -14.20 5.00
C ASP A 61 0.81 -14.00 4.63
N TYR A 62 1.65 -13.77 5.66
CA TYR A 62 3.08 -13.45 5.53
C TYR A 62 3.93 -14.58 4.95
#